data_AF-A0A1H1IP05-F1
#
_entry.id   AF-A0A1H1IP05-F1
#
_cell.length_a   1.000
_cell.length_b   1.000
_cell.length_c   1.000
_cell.angle_alpha   90.00
_cell.angle_beta   90.00
_cell.angle_gamma   90.00
#
_symmetry.space_group_name_H-M   'P 1'
#
loop_
_entity.id
_entity.type
_entity.pdbx_description
1 polymer ?
#
loop_
_entity_poly.entity_id
_entity_poly.type
_entity_poly.pdbx_seq_one_letter_code
_entity_poly.pdbx_strand_id
1 'polypeptide(L)'
;MTDIAGDDLDPDELRAIAEESEEIAVALEDLVVELRDEPVRETRLEGLFDEATTSNPGIWNIVTAFIDVEDGEAIVTDESKLAQGKWAPEIVEDCDAMVTIDVQRGLMPDDFAYLVGTKLEDEIDEHRERAAKARQKAHEREEGDE
;
A
#
# COMPACT_ATOMS: atom_id res chain seq x y z
N MET A 1 -7.39 -0.60 8.73
CA MET A 1 -8.22 0.10 7.72
C MET A 1 -9.47 0.70 8.37
N THR A 2 -9.38 1.96 8.81
CA THR A 2 -10.49 2.70 9.44
C THR A 2 -11.56 2.94 8.39
N ASP A 3 -12.70 2.26 8.51
CA ASP A 3 -13.89 2.53 7.71
C ASP A 3 -14.30 3.99 7.98
N ILE A 4 -14.34 4.88 6.98
CA ILE A 4 -14.87 6.25 7.14
C ILE A 4 -16.40 6.20 7.40
N ALA A 5 -16.95 5.03 7.73
CA ALA A 5 -18.33 4.80 8.12
C ALA A 5 -18.66 5.28 9.55
N GLY A 6 -17.69 5.82 10.30
CA GLY A 6 -17.95 6.51 11.56
C GLY A 6 -18.75 7.80 11.33
N ASP A 7 -20.06 7.76 11.55
CA ASP A 7 -20.98 8.90 11.47
C ASP A 7 -20.71 10.00 12.55
N ASP A 8 -19.78 9.71 13.46
CA ASP A 8 -19.38 10.52 14.62
C ASP A 8 -18.10 11.37 14.40
N LEU A 9 -17.41 11.25 13.27
CA LEU A 9 -16.19 12.04 13.01
C LEU A 9 -16.54 13.52 12.74
N ASP A 10 -15.77 14.42 13.35
CA ASP A 10 -15.92 15.86 13.10
C ASP A 10 -15.22 16.32 11.81
N PRO A 11 -15.50 17.53 11.30
CA PRO A 11 -14.90 18.02 10.05
C PRO A 11 -13.37 18.08 10.06
N ASP A 12 -12.74 18.34 11.21
CA ASP A 12 -11.29 18.44 11.33
C ASP A 12 -10.66 17.04 11.30
N GLU A 13 -11.26 16.05 11.95
CA GLU A 13 -10.86 14.64 11.84
C GLU A 13 -10.98 14.13 10.40
N LEU A 14 -12.06 14.48 9.70
CA LEU A 14 -12.26 14.10 8.29
C LEU A 14 -11.21 14.75 7.37
N ARG A 15 -10.78 15.98 7.64
CA ARG A 15 -9.69 16.62 6.91
C ARG A 15 -8.36 15.92 7.17
N ALA A 16 -8.05 15.59 8.41
CA ALA A 16 -6.84 14.88 8.76
C ALA A 16 -6.75 13.53 8.04
N ILE A 17 -7.84 12.75 8.02
CA ILE A 17 -7.91 11.49 7.26
C ILE A 17 -7.68 11.72 5.77
N ALA A 18 -8.21 12.81 5.21
CA ALA A 18 -8.03 13.12 3.80
C ALA A 18 -6.58 13.51 3.46
N GLU A 19 -5.93 14.27 4.35
CA GLU A 19 -4.52 14.64 4.22
C GLU A 19 -3.61 13.42 4.33
N GLU A 20 -3.81 12.58 5.34
CA GLU A 20 -3.08 11.32 5.55
C GLU A 20 -3.21 10.39 4.33
N SER A 21 -4.44 10.17 3.84
CA SER A 21 -4.65 9.30 2.67
C SER A 21 -4.00 9.87 1.40
N GLU A 22 -3.95 11.20 1.25
CA GLU A 22 -3.28 11.84 0.11
C GLU A 22 -1.75 11.75 0.22
N GLU A 23 -1.20 11.90 1.42
CA GLU A 23 0.22 11.68 1.69
C GLU A 23 0.64 10.26 1.35
N ILE A 24 -0.17 9.26 1.75
CA ILE A 24 0.07 7.86 1.39
C ILE A 24 0.05 7.68 -0.12
N ALA A 25 -0.98 8.18 -0.81
CA ALA A 25 -1.08 8.07 -2.26
C ALA A 25 0.14 8.66 -2.98
N VAL A 26 0.61 9.84 -2.56
CA VAL A 26 1.80 10.49 -3.14
C VAL A 26 3.06 9.65 -2.90
N ALA A 27 3.25 9.14 -1.68
CA ALA A 27 4.41 8.32 -1.35
C ALA A 27 4.44 7.01 -2.16
N LEU A 28 3.27 6.41 -2.40
CA LEU A 28 3.15 5.22 -3.26
C LEU A 28 3.39 5.55 -4.74
N GLU A 29 3.00 6.72 -5.24
CA GLU A 29 3.32 7.17 -6.59
C GLU A 29 4.83 7.26 -6.83
N ASP A 30 5.59 7.72 -5.82
CA ASP A 30 7.05 7.76 -5.89
C ASP A 30 7.64 6.35 -6.01
N LEU A 31 7.09 5.34 -5.32
CA LEU A 31 7.50 3.95 -5.49
C LEU A 31 7.21 3.42 -6.91
N VAL A 32 6.07 3.80 -7.50
CA VAL A 32 5.73 3.42 -8.88
C VAL A 32 6.72 4.06 -9.87
N VAL A 33 7.07 5.33 -9.65
CA VAL A 33 8.08 6.03 -10.46
C VAL A 33 9.44 5.37 -10.34
N GLU A 34 9.86 5.04 -9.12
CA GLU A 34 11.11 4.35 -8.84
C GLU A 34 11.18 2.97 -9.54
N LEU A 35 10.13 2.15 -9.42
CA LEU A 35 10.04 0.86 -10.12
C LEU A 35 10.11 0.99 -11.64
N ARG A 36 9.62 2.09 -12.20
CA ARG A 36 9.61 2.34 -13.64
C ARG A 36 10.97 2.81 -14.15
N ASP A 37 11.61 3.71 -13.40
CA ASP A 37 12.77 4.46 -13.86
C ASP A 37 14.10 3.85 -13.38
N GLU A 38 14.08 3.02 -12.34
CA GLU A 38 15.26 2.41 -11.73
C GLU A 38 15.28 0.88 -11.88
N PRO A 39 16.46 0.25 -11.96
CA PRO A 39 16.55 -1.21 -11.90
C PRO A 39 15.96 -1.73 -10.58
N VAL A 40 15.12 -2.77 -10.60
CA VAL A 40 14.46 -3.34 -9.39
C VAL A 40 15.41 -3.66 -8.22
N ARG A 41 16.70 -3.88 -8.49
CA ARG A 41 17.72 -4.13 -7.44
C ARG A 41 18.26 -2.87 -6.76
N GLU A 42 17.95 -1.71 -7.30
CA GLU A 42 18.33 -0.42 -6.73
C GLU A 42 17.12 0.24 -6.06
N THR A 43 15.94 -0.40 -6.11
CA THR A 43 14.71 0.13 -5.52
C THR A 43 14.48 -0.36 -4.10
N ARG A 44 13.62 0.34 -3.37
CA ARG A 44 13.07 -0.03 -2.06
C ARG A 44 12.36 -1.37 -2.05
N LEU A 45 12.00 -1.92 -3.22
CA LEU A 45 11.30 -3.19 -3.39
C LEU A 45 12.24 -4.35 -3.81
N GLU A 46 13.56 -4.15 -3.74
CA GLU A 46 14.55 -5.20 -4.01
C GLU A 46 14.28 -6.46 -3.17
N GLY A 47 14.03 -6.30 -1.86
CA GLY A 47 13.81 -7.45 -0.97
C GLY A 47 12.54 -8.24 -1.32
N LEU A 48 11.44 -7.55 -1.64
CA LEU A 48 10.23 -8.20 -2.17
C LEU A 48 10.52 -8.98 -3.46
N PHE A 49 11.31 -8.41 -4.38
CA PHE A 49 11.69 -9.07 -5.63
C PHE A 49 12.55 -10.32 -5.39
N ASP A 50 13.56 -10.20 -4.54
CA ASP A 50 14.42 -11.32 -4.17
C ASP A 50 13.60 -12.44 -3.55
N GLU A 51 12.61 -12.11 -2.71
CA GLU A 51 11.78 -13.11 -2.09
C GLU A 51 10.79 -13.77 -3.05
N ALA A 52 10.17 -12.99 -3.94
CA ALA A 52 9.30 -13.51 -4.98
C ALA A 52 10.04 -14.44 -5.95
N THR A 53 11.31 -14.17 -6.24
CA THR A 53 12.10 -14.91 -7.24
C THR A 53 12.85 -16.11 -6.67
N THR A 54 13.27 -16.05 -5.41
CA THR A 54 14.16 -17.07 -4.81
C THR A 54 13.43 -18.05 -3.89
N SER A 55 12.28 -17.66 -3.33
CA SER A 55 11.52 -18.50 -2.41
C SER A 55 11.09 -19.84 -3.05
N ASN A 56 10.88 -20.85 -2.21
CA ASN A 56 10.40 -22.15 -2.67
C ASN A 56 8.86 -22.14 -2.75
N PRO A 57 8.26 -22.14 -3.95
CA PRO A 57 6.81 -22.07 -4.12
C PRO A 57 6.06 -23.26 -3.51
N GLY A 58 6.74 -24.38 -3.27
CA GLY A 58 6.16 -25.54 -2.58
C GLY A 58 6.05 -25.37 -1.06
N ILE A 59 6.62 -24.30 -0.50
CA ILE A 59 6.60 -23.98 0.94
C ILE A 59 5.92 -22.61 1.16
N TRP A 60 6.36 -21.60 0.41
CA TRP A 60 5.85 -20.23 0.44
C TRP A 60 5.44 -19.86 -0.97
N ASN A 61 4.16 -19.64 -1.21
CA ASN A 61 3.63 -19.36 -2.54
C ASN A 61 3.25 -17.88 -2.72
N ILE A 62 3.20 -17.09 -1.65
CA ILE A 62 2.97 -15.65 -1.70
C ILE A 62 4.01 -14.91 -0.84
N VAL A 63 4.34 -13.71 -1.27
CA VAL A 63 5.14 -12.74 -0.52
C VAL A 63 4.40 -11.41 -0.47
N THR A 64 4.50 -10.72 0.66
CA THR A 64 3.87 -9.42 0.89
C THR A 64 4.91 -8.46 1.42
N ALA A 65 5.02 -7.29 0.80
CA ALA A 65 5.69 -6.13 1.39
C ALA A 65 4.67 -5.30 2.16
N PHE A 66 5.02 -4.92 3.38
CA PHE A 66 4.29 -3.94 4.19
C PHE A 66 4.96 -2.60 4.02
N ILE A 67 4.17 -1.58 3.68
CA ILE A 67 4.64 -0.24 3.36
C ILE A 67 4.01 0.72 4.35
N ASP A 68 4.89 1.47 5.02
CA ASP A 68 4.52 2.56 5.92
C ASP A 68 5.02 3.86 5.32
N VAL A 69 4.29 4.94 5.53
CA VAL A 69 4.61 6.27 5.02
C VAL A 69 5.04 7.13 6.21
N GLU A 70 6.33 7.38 6.30
CA GLU A 70 6.93 8.21 7.34
C GLU A 70 7.52 9.47 6.69
N ASP A 71 7.12 10.65 7.17
CA ASP A 71 7.58 11.94 6.65
C ASP A 71 7.41 12.11 5.11
N GLY A 72 6.31 11.59 4.57
CA GLY A 72 5.99 11.61 3.14
C GLY A 72 6.77 10.62 2.28
N GLU A 73 7.55 9.72 2.87
CA GLU A 73 8.32 8.70 2.17
C GLU A 73 7.78 7.31 2.47
N ALA A 74 7.52 6.53 1.41
CA ALA A 74 7.14 5.13 1.54
C ALA A 74 8.36 4.26 1.88
N ILE A 75 8.28 3.54 2.99
CA ILE A 75 9.29 2.66 3.54
C ILE A 75 8.73 1.24 3.59
N VAL A 76 9.49 0.28 3.05
CA VAL A 76 9.17 -1.15 3.23
C VAL A 76 9.64 -1.56 4.62
N THR A 77 8.70 -1.81 5.53
CA THR A 77 9.00 -2.07 6.95
C THR A 77 9.16 -3.53 7.29
N ASP A 78 8.49 -4.42 6.56
CA ASP A 78 8.70 -5.88 6.65
C ASP A 78 8.30 -6.58 5.34
N GLU A 79 8.83 -7.80 5.16
CA GLU A 79 8.51 -8.68 4.04
C GLU A 79 8.11 -10.06 4.58
N SER A 80 6.82 -10.41 4.46
CA SER A 80 6.32 -11.68 4.97
C SER A 80 6.16 -12.72 3.86
N LYS A 81 6.69 -13.91 4.12
CA LYS A 81 6.47 -15.12 3.33
C LYS A 81 5.33 -15.91 3.95
N LEU A 82 4.27 -16.12 3.18
CA LEU A 82 3.13 -16.89 3.66
C LEU A 82 2.85 -18.08 2.75
N ALA A 83 2.46 -19.18 3.38
CA ALA A 83 1.82 -20.29 2.69
C ALA A 83 0.35 -19.94 2.55
N GLN A 84 -0.25 -20.18 1.37
CA GLN A 84 -1.65 -19.90 1.08
C GLN A 84 -2.53 -20.45 2.20
N GLY A 85 -3.33 -19.59 2.83
CA GLY A 85 -4.24 -19.98 3.92
C GLY A 85 -3.64 -19.99 5.33
N LYS A 86 -2.39 -19.55 5.53
CA LYS A 86 -1.80 -19.27 6.85
C LYS A 86 -1.51 -17.77 7.05
N TRP A 87 -2.47 -16.94 6.68
CA TRP A 87 -2.42 -15.52 7.00
C TRP A 87 -2.34 -15.39 8.53
N ALA A 88 -1.29 -14.74 9.04
CA ALA A 88 -1.14 -14.44 10.45
C ALA A 88 -1.56 -12.98 10.67
N PRO A 89 -2.81 -12.72 11.06
CA PRO A 89 -3.35 -11.36 11.17
C PRO A 89 -2.65 -10.48 12.23
N GLU A 90 -1.82 -11.04 13.11
CA GLU A 90 -1.12 -10.28 14.16
C GLU A 90 0.12 -9.49 13.67
N ILE A 91 0.54 -9.63 12.41
CA ILE A 91 1.60 -8.80 11.81
C ILE A 91 0.99 -7.55 11.11
N VAL A 92 -0.34 -7.44 11.05
CA VAL A 92 -1.08 -6.65 10.04
C VAL A 92 -1.68 -5.34 10.58
N GLU A 93 -1.45 -4.99 11.86
CA GLU A 93 -2.30 -3.98 12.50
C GLU A 93 -1.91 -2.51 12.29
N ASP A 94 -0.82 -2.18 11.58
CA ASP A 94 -0.37 -0.77 11.53
C ASP A 94 0.28 -0.29 10.21
N CYS A 95 0.08 -0.99 9.08
CA CYS A 95 0.67 -0.54 7.81
C CYS A 95 -0.27 0.26 6.91
N ASP A 96 0.30 1.20 6.16
CA ASP A 96 -0.43 2.12 5.26
C ASP A 96 -0.84 1.49 3.92
N ALA A 97 -0.01 0.58 3.41
CA ALA A 97 -0.29 -0.19 2.20
C ALA A 97 0.36 -1.57 2.22
N MET A 98 -0.21 -2.51 1.46
CA MET A 98 0.31 -3.87 1.31
C MET A 98 0.42 -4.29 -0.15
N VAL A 99 1.61 -4.70 -0.58
CA VAL A 99 1.80 -5.26 -1.92
C VAL A 99 2.06 -6.75 -1.83
N THR A 100 1.05 -7.54 -2.21
CA THR A 100 1.12 -9.01 -2.19
C THR A 100 1.22 -9.58 -3.60
N ILE A 101 2.25 -10.40 -3.86
CA ILE A 101 2.45 -11.09 -5.14
C ILE A 101 2.75 -12.58 -4.95
N ASP A 102 2.54 -13.37 -6.00
CA ASP A 102 2.87 -14.79 -6.00
C ASP A 102 4.38 -15.02 -6.14
N VAL A 103 4.89 -16.01 -5.40
CA VAL A 103 6.27 -16.50 -5.56
C VAL A 103 6.41 -17.18 -6.91
N GLN A 104 7.27 -16.64 -7.76
CA GLN A 104 7.51 -17.10 -9.11
C GLN A 104 9.01 -17.22 -9.35
N ARG A 105 9.51 -18.46 -9.35
CA ARG A 105 10.92 -18.72 -9.65
C ARG A 105 11.27 -18.26 -11.06
N GLY A 106 12.23 -17.34 -11.14
CA GLY A 106 12.67 -16.76 -12.39
C GLY A 106 11.74 -15.68 -12.95
N LEU A 107 10.88 -15.08 -12.12
CA LEU A 107 10.15 -13.85 -12.48
C LEU A 107 11.14 -12.80 -12.97
N MET A 108 10.88 -12.24 -14.16
CA MET A 108 11.74 -11.21 -14.72
C MET A 108 11.52 -9.88 -13.98
N PRO A 109 12.55 -9.02 -13.87
CA PRO A 109 12.39 -7.70 -13.25
C PRO A 109 11.26 -6.88 -13.86
N ASP A 110 11.11 -6.89 -15.19
CA ASP A 110 10.05 -6.15 -15.89
C ASP A 110 8.65 -6.69 -15.54
N ASP A 111 8.51 -8.01 -15.44
CA ASP A 111 7.25 -8.65 -15.04
C ASP A 111 6.92 -8.34 -13.57
N PHE A 112 7.93 -8.32 -12.69
CA PHE A 112 7.77 -7.89 -11.30
C PHE A 112 7.32 -6.44 -11.21
N ALA A 113 8.02 -5.53 -11.90
CA ALA A 113 7.69 -4.11 -11.91
C ALA A 113 6.26 -3.87 -12.42
N TYR A 114 5.83 -4.60 -13.45
CA TYR A 114 4.45 -4.54 -13.92
C TYR A 114 3.45 -5.01 -12.85
N LEU A 115 3.67 -6.19 -12.27
CA LEU A 115 2.73 -6.78 -11.29
C LEU A 115 2.60 -5.93 -10.02
N VAL A 116 3.73 -5.45 -9.51
CA VAL A 116 3.81 -4.63 -8.30
C VAL A 116 3.31 -3.22 -8.60
N GLY A 117 3.67 -2.65 -9.75
CA GLY A 117 3.20 -1.34 -10.20
C GLY A 117 1.68 -1.29 -10.29
N THR A 118 1.03 -2.29 -10.91
CA THR A 118 -0.44 -2.35 -10.96
C THR A 118 -1.08 -2.43 -9.57
N LYS A 119 -0.46 -3.14 -8.62
CA LYS A 119 -0.97 -3.23 -7.24
C LYS A 119 -0.83 -1.91 -6.49
N LEU A 120 0.30 -1.22 -6.67
CA LEU A 120 0.49 0.11 -6.11
C LEU A 120 -0.51 1.11 -6.71
N GLU A 121 -0.77 1.05 -8.01
CA GLU A 121 -1.80 1.87 -8.68
C GLU A 121 -3.19 1.63 -8.08
N ASP A 122 -3.58 0.38 -7.81
CA ASP A 122 -4.85 0.06 -7.16
C ASP A 122 -4.94 0.68 -5.74
N GLU A 123 -3.89 0.56 -4.93
CA GLU A 123 -3.83 1.15 -3.57
C GLU A 123 -3.85 2.69 -3.62
N ILE A 124 -3.13 3.30 -4.57
CA ILE A 124 -3.14 4.76 -4.81
C ILE A 124 -4.55 5.24 -5.10
N ASP A 125 -5.27 4.56 -5.99
CA ASP A 125 -6.63 4.92 -6.37
C ASP A 125 -7.60 4.79 -5.19
N GLU A 126 -7.45 3.76 -4.35
CA GLU A 126 -8.23 3.59 -3.12
C GLU A 126 -7.99 4.73 -2.13
N HIS A 127 -6.72 5.10 -1.87
CA HIS A 127 -6.37 6.20 -0.98
C HIS A 127 -6.84 7.56 -1.50
N ARG A 128 -6.76 7.80 -2.81
CA ARG A 128 -7.32 9.01 -3.44
C ARG A 128 -8.83 9.07 -3.34
N GLU A 129 -9.54 7.95 -3.54
CA GLU A 129 -10.98 7.88 -3.36
C GLU A 129 -11.37 8.13 -1.90
N ARG A 130 -10.62 7.56 -0.96
CA ARG A 130 -10.76 7.75 0.49
C ARG A 130 -10.60 9.23 0.86
N ALA A 131 -9.55 9.90 0.38
CA ALA A 131 -9.32 11.32 0.60
C ALA A 131 -10.47 12.18 0.05
N ALA A 132 -10.93 11.89 -1.18
CA ALA A 132 -12.04 12.62 -1.80
C ALA A 132 -13.34 12.46 -1.01
N LYS A 133 -13.67 11.24 -0.56
CA LYS A 133 -14.85 10.96 0.26
C LYS A 133 -14.78 11.68 1.61
N ALA A 134 -13.62 11.68 2.26
CA ALA A 134 -13.42 12.34 3.54
C ALA A 134 -13.59 13.87 3.41
N ARG A 135 -13.03 14.49 2.38
CA ARG A 135 -13.23 15.92 2.05
C ARG A 135 -14.69 16.26 1.80
N GLN A 136 -15.38 15.43 1.02
CA GLN A 136 -16.80 15.62 0.74
C GLN A 136 -17.62 15.59 2.03
N LYS A 137 -17.39 14.58 2.89
CA LYS A 137 -18.10 14.45 4.17
C LYS A 137 -17.83 15.63 5.11
N ALA A 138 -16.58 16.10 5.19
CA ALA A 138 -16.23 17.26 6.01
C ALA A 138 -17.05 18.48 5.58
N HIS A 139 -17.12 18.73 4.27
CA HIS A 139 -17.90 19.83 3.71
C HIS A 139 -19.41 19.69 3.99
N GLU A 140 -19.97 18.51 3.78
CA GLU A 140 -21.40 18.24 4.02
C GLU A 140 -21.79 18.43 5.50
N ARG A 141 -20.89 18.13 6.45
CA ARG A 141 -21.12 18.36 7.89
C ARG A 141 -21.14 19.85 8.23
N GLU A 142 -20.19 20.60 7.69
CA GLU A 142 -20.10 22.05 7.92
C GLU A 142 -21.31 22.79 7.36
N GLU A 143 -21.80 22.41 6.18
CA GLU A 143 -23.01 23.01 5.59
C GLU A 143 -24.30 22.55 6.30
N GLY A 144 -24.27 21.40 6.99
CA GLY A 144 -25.42 20.86 7.73
C GLY A 144 -25.57 21.36 9.17
N ASP A 145 -24.52 21.95 9.74
CA ASP A 145 -24.51 22.57 11.07
C ASP A 145 -24.86 24.09 11.06
N GLU A 146 -25.14 24.67 9.89
CA GLU A 146 -25.70 26.03 9.69
C GLU A 146 -27.24 26.08 9.64
#